data_AF-A0AB39VBX1-F1
#
_entry.id   AF-A0AB39VBX1-F1
#
_cell.length_a   1.000
_cell.length_b   1.000
_cell.length_c   1.000
_cell.angle_alpha   90.00
_cell.angle_beta   90.00
_cell.angle_gamma   90.00
#
_symmetry.space_group_name_H-M   'P 1'
#
loop_
_entity.id
_entity.type
_entity.pdbx_description
1 polymer ?
#
loop_
_entity_poly.entity_id
_entity_poly.type
_entity_poly.pdbx_seq_one_letter_code
_entity_poly.pdbx_strand_id
1 'polypeptide(L)'
;MNLERKYNEEEEKAINMSREMAGLPPITQDNENITVENKEVKNEAATIEAIATEETAEEIKKRRNEAERRRIKQQGGLRPKQIFKYTLIDWDGKAKDVICEYPSTRQAIRYSKMELDPGTGKGIFSFADTVTDFYNDGLLPKFEIEDFPASEIAELATFLSEVVRNPFLK
;
A
#
# COMPACT_ATOMS: atom_id res chain seq x y z
N MET A 1 37.62 -2.20 4.13
CA MET A 1 38.57 -2.26 3.01
C MET A 1 37.76 -2.24 1.73
N ASN A 2 37.62 -1.08 1.10
CA ASN A 2 37.00 -0.94 -0.21
C ASN A 2 38.12 -1.08 -1.24
N LEU A 3 38.21 -2.24 -1.90
CA LEU A 3 39.05 -2.41 -3.09
C LEU A 3 38.21 -2.05 -4.31
N GLU A 4 38.21 -0.78 -4.69
CA GLU A 4 37.76 -0.36 -6.03
C GLU A 4 38.81 -0.82 -7.04
N ARG A 5 38.64 -2.04 -7.54
CA ARG A 5 39.48 -2.59 -8.60
C ARG A 5 39.13 -1.89 -9.92
N LYS A 6 40.04 -1.05 -10.41
CA LYS A 6 39.96 -0.50 -11.77
C LYS A 6 40.15 -1.63 -12.79
N TYR A 7 39.32 -1.66 -13.83
CA TYR A 7 39.41 -2.62 -14.92
C TYR A 7 40.42 -2.09 -15.94
N ASN A 8 41.15 -2.96 -16.61
CA ASN A 8 41.93 -2.53 -17.76
C ASN A 8 41.02 -2.33 -18.99
N GLU A 9 41.54 -1.68 -20.04
CA GLU A 9 40.76 -1.36 -21.25
C GLU A 9 40.20 -2.63 -21.95
N GLU A 10 40.89 -3.76 -21.88
CA GLU A 10 40.43 -5.03 -22.47
C GLU A 10 39.30 -5.67 -21.66
N GLU A 11 39.39 -5.62 -20.33
CA GLU A 11 38.37 -6.10 -19.39
C GLU A 11 37.09 -5.26 -19.51
N GLU A 12 37.20 -3.93 -19.58
CA GLU A 12 36.05 -3.03 -19.77
C GLU A 12 35.32 -3.33 -21.10
N LYS A 13 36.08 -3.57 -22.18
CA LYS A 13 35.50 -3.92 -23.47
C LYS A 13 34.78 -5.28 -23.44
N ALA A 14 35.36 -6.29 -22.79
CA ALA A 14 34.73 -7.60 -22.65
C ALA A 14 33.44 -7.55 -21.80
N ILE A 15 33.45 -6.76 -20.73
CA ILE A 15 32.27 -6.52 -19.88
C ILE A 15 31.18 -5.80 -20.67
N ASN A 16 31.53 -4.76 -21.43
CA ASN A 16 30.55 -3.99 -22.20
C ASN A 16 29.92 -4.80 -23.34
N MET A 17 30.68 -5.65 -24.04
CA MET A 17 30.11 -6.58 -25.03
C MET A 17 29.13 -7.57 -24.39
N SER A 18 29.44 -8.07 -23.18
CA SER A 18 28.55 -8.98 -22.45
C SER A 18 27.26 -8.29 -21.98
N ARG A 19 27.34 -7.01 -21.62
CA ARG A 19 26.19 -6.20 -21.18
C ARG A 19 25.29 -5.81 -22.34
N GLU A 20 25.85 -5.52 -23.50
CA GLU A 20 25.09 -5.24 -24.73
C GLU A 20 24.21 -6.45 -25.12
N MET A 21 24.76 -7.66 -25.06
CA MET A 21 24.01 -8.91 -25.28
C MET A 21 22.87 -9.13 -24.26
N ALA A 22 23.00 -8.56 -23.06
CA ALA A 22 21.99 -8.61 -22.01
C ALA A 22 21.04 -7.39 -22.04
N GLY A 23 21.16 -6.48 -23.02
CA GLY A 23 20.37 -5.25 -23.10
C GLY A 23 20.66 -4.24 -21.98
N LEU A 24 21.82 -4.36 -21.32
CA LEU A 24 22.25 -3.49 -20.23
C LEU A 24 23.17 -2.37 -20.76
N PRO A 25 23.11 -1.17 -20.18
CA PRO A 25 23.95 -0.05 -20.59
C PRO A 25 25.43 -0.32 -20.29
N PRO A 26 26.36 0.17 -21.13
CA PRO A 26 27.79 0.01 -20.90
C PRO A 26 28.24 0.73 -19.63
N ILE A 27 29.31 0.24 -19.04
CA ILE A 27 29.98 0.85 -17.88
C ILE A 27 31.17 1.64 -18.43
N THR A 28 31.33 2.87 -17.96
CA THR A 28 32.54 3.69 -18.16
C THR A 28 33.22 3.89 -16.81
N GLN A 29 34.54 3.71 -16.73
CA GLN A 29 35.30 4.11 -15.54
C GLN A 29 35.58 5.62 -15.57
N ASP A 30 35.00 6.37 -14.63
CA ASP A 30 35.27 7.80 -14.47
C ASP A 30 36.74 8.00 -13.99
N ASN A 31 37.63 8.25 -14.94
CA ASN A 31 38.97 8.74 -14.65
C ASN A 31 38.89 10.25 -14.40
N GLU A 32 38.49 10.63 -13.18
CA GLU A 32 38.48 12.02 -12.73
C GLU A 32 39.89 12.64 -12.83
N ASN A 33 40.10 13.45 -13.86
CA ASN A 33 41.02 14.59 -13.79
C ASN A 33 40.22 15.84 -14.19
N ILE A 34 39.84 16.61 -13.18
CA ILE A 34 39.03 17.83 -13.28
C ILE A 34 39.89 18.95 -13.87
N THR A 35 39.45 19.54 -14.99
CA THR A 35 39.76 20.95 -15.33
C THR A 35 38.54 21.61 -15.96
N VAL A 36 38.06 22.64 -15.27
CA VAL A 36 36.94 23.52 -15.61
C VAL A 36 37.38 24.54 -16.67
N GLU A 37 36.61 24.76 -17.73
CA GLU A 37 36.57 26.06 -18.40
C GLU A 37 35.30 26.27 -19.24
N ASN A 38 34.69 27.44 -19.03
CA ASN A 38 33.39 27.88 -19.51
C ASN A 38 33.31 28.03 -21.04
N LYS A 39 32.20 27.57 -21.64
CA LYS A 39 31.58 28.23 -22.80
C LYS A 39 30.11 27.84 -22.91
N GLU A 40 29.24 28.85 -22.85
CA GLU A 40 27.81 28.76 -23.15
C GLU A 40 27.58 28.06 -24.49
N VAL A 41 26.82 26.96 -24.48
CA VAL A 41 26.07 26.49 -25.63
C VAL A 41 24.68 26.13 -25.14
N LYS A 42 23.72 26.98 -25.49
CA LYS A 42 22.29 26.66 -25.47
C LYS A 42 22.09 25.35 -26.23
N ASN A 43 21.66 24.30 -25.54
CA ASN A 43 20.92 23.22 -26.17
C ASN A 43 19.88 22.71 -25.19
N GLU A 44 18.64 22.85 -25.64
CA GLU A 44 17.44 22.18 -25.17
C GLU A 44 17.70 20.67 -25.09
N ALA A 45 18.13 20.21 -23.93
CA ALA A 45 18.17 18.80 -23.61
C ALA A 45 17.47 18.66 -22.27
N ALA A 46 16.14 18.52 -22.37
CA ALA A 46 15.27 17.86 -21.42
C ALA A 46 15.98 17.46 -20.12
N THR A 47 16.11 18.43 -19.21
CA THR A 47 16.00 18.11 -17.78
C THR A 47 14.60 17.54 -17.64
N ILE A 48 14.51 16.24 -17.88
CA ILE A 48 13.61 15.35 -17.18
C ILE A 48 14.07 15.50 -15.73
N GLU A 49 13.71 16.62 -15.10
CA GLU A 49 13.31 16.63 -13.72
C GLU A 49 12.32 15.47 -13.66
N ALA A 50 12.80 14.36 -13.12
CA ALA A 50 11.92 13.38 -12.55
C ALA A 50 11.09 14.19 -11.54
N ILE A 51 9.95 14.70 -11.99
CA ILE A 51 8.82 15.00 -11.15
C ILE A 51 8.58 13.66 -10.46
N ALA A 52 9.18 13.48 -9.29
CA ALA A 52 8.69 12.52 -8.34
C ALA A 52 7.26 12.98 -8.12
N THR A 53 6.31 12.38 -8.83
CA THR A 53 4.90 12.53 -8.54
C THR A 53 4.79 12.03 -7.11
N GLU A 54 4.80 12.95 -6.15
CA GLU A 54 4.53 12.62 -4.76
C GLU A 54 3.15 11.97 -4.76
N GLU A 55 3.09 10.63 -4.61
CA GLU A 55 1.82 9.91 -4.51
C GLU A 55 1.00 10.60 -3.42
N THR A 56 -0.19 11.04 -3.77
CA THR A 56 -1.10 11.65 -2.80
C THR A 56 -1.51 10.61 -1.75
N ALA A 57 -1.93 11.07 -0.56
CA ALA A 57 -2.39 10.15 0.49
C ALA A 57 -3.56 9.25 0.03
N GLU A 58 -4.42 9.76 -0.85
CA GLU A 58 -5.50 9.00 -1.48
C GLU A 58 -4.98 7.89 -2.42
N GLU A 59 -3.99 8.19 -3.25
CA GLU A 59 -3.35 7.21 -4.12
C GLU A 59 -2.64 6.12 -3.32
N ILE A 60 -1.92 6.50 -2.26
CA ILE A 60 -1.28 5.57 -1.33
C ILE A 60 -2.32 4.67 -0.67
N LYS A 61 -3.40 5.26 -0.12
CA LYS A 61 -4.50 4.53 0.51
C LYS A 61 -5.11 3.53 -0.46
N LYS A 62 -5.46 3.96 -1.67
CA LYS A 62 -6.05 3.11 -2.70
C LYS A 62 -5.11 1.96 -3.07
N ARG A 63 -3.84 2.26 -3.37
CA ARG A 63 -2.83 1.26 -3.73
C ARG A 63 -2.64 0.21 -2.62
N ARG A 64 -2.53 0.63 -1.36
CA ARG A 64 -2.35 -0.27 -0.21
C ARG A 64 -3.59 -1.12 0.05
N ASN A 65 -4.78 -0.52 0.03
CA ASN A 65 -6.03 -1.25 0.26
C ASN A 65 -6.32 -2.26 -0.86
N GLU A 66 -6.03 -1.90 -2.11
CA GLU A 66 -6.13 -2.84 -3.23
C GLU A 66 -5.10 -3.98 -3.12
N ALA A 67 -3.86 -3.67 -2.75
CA ALA A 67 -2.83 -4.69 -2.54
C ALA A 67 -3.24 -5.67 -1.45
N GLU A 68 -3.79 -5.19 -0.33
CA GLU A 68 -4.28 -6.03 0.75
C GLU A 68 -5.47 -6.88 0.32
N ARG A 69 -6.43 -6.31 -0.42
CA ARG A 69 -7.55 -7.07 -1.00
C ARG A 69 -7.05 -8.20 -1.90
N ARG A 70 -6.06 -7.92 -2.76
CA ARG A 70 -5.44 -8.95 -3.63
C ARG A 70 -4.76 -10.04 -2.81
N ARG A 71 -4.03 -9.67 -1.76
CA ARG A 71 -3.41 -10.61 -0.81
C ARG A 71 -4.47 -11.54 -0.20
N ILE A 72 -5.57 -10.99 0.31
CA ILE A 72 -6.66 -11.77 0.92
C ILE A 72 -7.27 -12.75 -0.09
N LYS A 73 -7.58 -12.29 -1.32
CA LYS A 73 -8.11 -13.15 -2.38
C LYS A 73 -7.15 -14.28 -2.75
N GLN A 74 -5.86 -13.97 -2.90
CA GLN A 74 -4.81 -14.95 -3.27
C GLN A 74 -4.57 -16.00 -2.18
N GLN A 75 -4.66 -15.60 -0.91
CA GLN A 75 -4.51 -16.52 0.22
C GLN A 75 -5.72 -17.44 0.43
N GLY A 76 -6.80 -17.23 -0.35
CA GLY A 76 -8.03 -17.99 -0.19
C GLY A 76 -8.88 -17.51 0.97
N GLY A 77 -8.82 -16.21 1.29
CA GLY A 77 -9.65 -15.55 2.29
C GLY A 77 -9.00 -15.42 3.67
N LEU A 78 -9.70 -14.72 4.57
CA LEU A 78 -9.29 -14.50 5.94
C LEU A 78 -9.77 -15.63 6.86
N ARG A 79 -8.87 -16.13 7.71
CA ARG A 79 -9.16 -17.10 8.76
C ARG A 79 -9.37 -16.41 10.10
N PRO A 80 -10.08 -17.04 11.06
CA PRO A 80 -10.17 -16.57 12.43
C PRO A 80 -8.81 -16.15 13.01
N LYS A 81 -8.78 -14.98 13.67
CA LYS A 81 -7.59 -14.37 14.28
C LYS A 81 -6.47 -13.98 13.33
N GLN A 82 -6.72 -14.03 12.02
CA GLN A 82 -5.75 -13.59 11.03
C GLN A 82 -5.71 -12.07 10.96
N ILE A 83 -4.51 -11.52 10.92
CA ILE A 83 -4.31 -10.07 10.83
C ILE A 83 -4.38 -9.62 9.37
N PHE A 84 -5.09 -8.52 9.15
CA PHE A 84 -5.11 -7.78 7.90
C PHE A 84 -5.02 -6.28 8.19
N LYS A 85 -4.77 -5.51 7.15
CA LYS A 85 -4.60 -4.06 7.25
C LYS A 85 -5.66 -3.32 6.47
N TYR A 86 -6.00 -2.14 6.93
CA TYR A 86 -6.77 -1.19 6.15
C TYR A 86 -6.18 0.20 6.32
N THR A 87 -5.89 0.87 5.21
CA THR A 87 -5.29 2.20 5.21
C THR A 87 -6.40 3.24 5.24
N LEU A 88 -6.30 4.18 6.17
CA LEU A 88 -7.15 5.35 6.32
C LEU A 88 -6.32 6.62 6.22
N ILE A 89 -6.97 7.76 6.03
CA ILE A 89 -6.35 9.08 6.06
C ILE A 89 -6.69 9.76 7.39
N ASP A 90 -5.70 10.23 8.14
CA ASP A 90 -5.93 10.94 9.40
C ASP A 90 -6.27 12.42 9.21
N TRP A 91 -6.52 13.14 10.32
CA TRP A 91 -6.76 14.58 10.30
C TRP A 91 -5.62 15.41 9.69
N ASP A 92 -4.38 14.90 9.71
CA ASP A 92 -3.21 15.53 9.09
C ASP A 92 -3.11 15.24 7.58
N GLY A 93 -4.06 14.51 7.01
CA GLY A 93 -4.04 14.11 5.60
C GLY A 93 -3.04 13.00 5.29
N LYS A 94 -2.57 12.25 6.30
CA LYS A 94 -1.58 11.18 6.14
C LYS A 94 -2.24 9.80 6.09
N ALA A 95 -1.76 8.97 5.16
CA ALA A 95 -2.17 7.58 5.05
C ALA A 95 -1.58 6.72 6.21
N LYS A 96 -2.43 6.26 7.13
CA LYS A 96 -2.10 5.38 8.25
C LYS A 96 -2.73 4.01 8.09
N ASP A 97 -1.95 2.97 8.39
CA ASP A 97 -2.42 1.59 8.39
C ASP A 97 -3.12 1.27 9.73
N VAL A 98 -4.41 0.95 9.66
CA VAL A 98 -5.16 0.31 10.74
C VAL A 98 -4.93 -1.18 10.68
N ILE A 99 -4.52 -1.76 11.80
CA ILE A 99 -4.36 -3.21 11.95
C ILE A 99 -5.68 -3.79 12.44
N CYS A 100 -6.18 -4.78 11.71
CA CYS A 100 -7.43 -5.45 12.02
C CYS A 100 -7.17 -6.95 12.23
N GLU A 101 -7.80 -7.53 13.24
CA GLU A 101 -7.86 -8.97 13.46
C GLU A 101 -9.19 -9.51 12.95
N TYR A 102 -9.15 -10.57 12.14
CA TYR A 102 -10.37 -11.19 11.65
C TYR A 102 -11.10 -11.91 12.80
N PRO A 103 -12.40 -11.66 13.01
CA PRO A 103 -13.14 -12.22 14.12
C PRO A 103 -13.12 -13.76 14.13
N SER A 104 -13.24 -14.32 15.32
CA SER A 104 -13.61 -15.74 15.45
C SER A 104 -14.97 -16.00 14.80
N THR A 105 -15.25 -17.24 14.39
CA THR A 105 -16.56 -17.61 13.84
C THR A 105 -17.71 -17.24 14.79
N ARG A 106 -17.50 -17.35 16.11
CA ARG A 106 -18.49 -16.96 17.12
C ARG A 106 -18.74 -15.44 17.11
N GLN A 107 -17.70 -14.62 16.99
CA GLN A 107 -17.81 -13.16 16.88
C GLN A 107 -18.48 -12.77 15.55
N ALA A 108 -18.04 -13.33 14.43
CA ALA A 108 -18.60 -13.06 13.11
C ALA A 108 -20.11 -13.34 13.02
N ILE A 109 -20.58 -14.43 13.65
CA ILE A 109 -22.01 -14.73 13.76
C ILE A 109 -22.76 -13.64 14.54
N ARG A 110 -22.17 -13.07 15.60
CA ARG A 110 -22.81 -11.99 16.38
C ARG A 110 -22.94 -10.70 15.59
N TYR A 111 -21.99 -10.41 14.69
CA TYR A 111 -22.05 -9.23 13.83
C TYR A 111 -23.09 -9.37 12.72
N SER A 112 -23.49 -10.60 12.40
CA SER A 112 -24.61 -10.90 11.52
C SER A 112 -25.95 -10.66 12.25
N LYS A 113 -26.23 -9.41 12.61
CA LYS A 113 -27.54 -9.00 13.13
C LYS A 113 -28.46 -8.68 11.96
N MET A 114 -29.57 -9.39 11.89
CA MET A 114 -30.63 -9.12 10.92
C MET A 114 -31.57 -8.09 11.55
N GLU A 115 -31.50 -6.85 11.08
CA GLU A 115 -32.50 -5.82 11.36
C GLU A 115 -33.61 -5.88 10.32
N LEU A 116 -34.79 -5.38 10.65
CA LEU A 116 -35.88 -5.22 9.69
C LEU A 116 -35.91 -3.76 9.27
N ASP A 117 -35.84 -3.52 7.97
CA ASP A 117 -36.09 -2.20 7.42
C ASP A 117 -37.50 -1.73 7.82
N PRO A 118 -37.65 -0.64 8.59
CA PRO A 118 -38.95 -0.22 9.08
C PRO A 118 -39.87 0.30 7.96
N GLY A 119 -39.33 0.66 6.78
CA GLY A 119 -40.10 1.13 5.63
C GLY A 119 -40.57 0.03 4.67
N THR A 120 -39.80 -1.05 4.55
CA THR A 120 -40.01 -2.10 3.52
C THR A 120 -40.21 -3.50 4.11
N GLY A 121 -39.97 -3.69 5.42
CA GLY A 121 -40.08 -4.99 6.09
C GLY A 121 -39.04 -6.03 5.66
N LYS A 122 -38.05 -5.62 4.87
CA LYS A 122 -36.96 -6.50 4.41
C LYS A 122 -35.89 -6.60 5.49
N GLY A 123 -35.35 -7.80 5.68
CA GLY A 123 -34.18 -7.98 6.55
C GLY A 123 -32.97 -7.22 6.02
N ILE A 124 -32.57 -6.15 6.68
CA ILE A 124 -31.31 -5.44 6.46
C ILE A 124 -30.30 -5.98 7.46
N PHE A 125 -29.12 -6.37 7.00
CA PHE A 125 -28.01 -6.57 7.91
C PHE A 125 -27.46 -5.20 8.31
N SER A 126 -27.69 -4.80 9.56
CA SER A 126 -27.18 -3.55 10.09
C SER A 126 -25.78 -3.77 10.61
N PHE A 127 -24.84 -3.25 9.85
CA PHE A 127 -23.42 -3.29 10.15
C PHE A 127 -22.90 -1.93 10.63
N ALA A 128 -23.81 -1.00 10.96
CA ALA A 128 -23.48 0.36 11.39
C ALA A 128 -22.56 0.37 12.63
N ASP A 129 -22.66 -0.66 13.48
CA ASP A 129 -21.83 -0.81 14.67
C ASP A 129 -20.57 -1.66 14.44
N THR A 130 -20.23 -2.07 13.22
CA THR A 130 -19.14 -3.05 13.00
C THR A 130 -17.79 -2.56 13.51
N VAL A 131 -17.46 -1.27 13.34
CA VAL A 131 -16.21 -0.70 13.88
C VAL A 131 -16.24 -0.72 15.40
N THR A 132 -17.36 -0.32 16.00
CA THR A 132 -17.57 -0.33 17.47
C THR A 132 -17.50 -1.76 18.03
N ASP A 133 -18.12 -2.72 17.36
CA ASP A 133 -18.13 -4.13 17.72
C ASP A 133 -16.70 -4.72 17.65
N PHE A 134 -15.95 -4.40 16.58
CA PHE A 134 -14.55 -4.79 16.45
C PHE A 134 -13.67 -4.13 17.52
N TYR A 135 -13.88 -2.85 17.82
CA TYR A 135 -13.16 -2.12 18.86
C TYR A 135 -13.41 -2.74 20.24
N ASN A 136 -14.68 -2.97 20.59
CA ASN A 136 -15.10 -3.55 21.87
C ASN A 136 -14.63 -5.00 22.04
N ASP A 137 -14.59 -5.78 20.95
CA ASP A 137 -14.07 -7.14 20.96
C ASP A 137 -12.53 -7.20 20.89
N GLY A 138 -11.84 -6.05 20.87
CA GLY A 138 -10.37 -5.96 20.87
C GLY A 138 -9.71 -6.34 19.55
N LEU A 139 -10.46 -6.31 18.44
CA LEU A 139 -10.01 -6.72 17.10
C LEU A 139 -9.32 -5.59 16.32
N LEU A 140 -9.26 -4.39 16.88
CA LEU A 140 -8.55 -3.23 16.31
C LEU A 140 -7.43 -2.80 17.25
N PRO A 141 -6.33 -3.57 17.34
CA PRO A 141 -5.25 -3.26 18.26
C PRO A 141 -4.61 -1.91 17.93
N LYS A 142 -4.47 -1.04 18.94
CA LYS A 142 -3.85 0.30 18.83
C LYS A 142 -4.57 1.24 17.85
N PHE A 143 -5.83 0.96 17.54
CA PHE A 143 -6.67 1.87 16.77
C PHE A 143 -7.37 2.83 17.73
N GLU A 144 -7.38 4.11 17.40
CA GLU A 144 -8.22 5.09 18.09
C GLU A 144 -9.12 5.79 17.09
N ILE A 145 -10.43 5.77 17.37
CA ILE A 145 -11.46 6.25 16.44
C ILE A 145 -11.31 7.75 16.20
N GLU A 146 -10.94 8.50 17.23
CA GLU A 146 -10.81 9.97 17.18
C GLU A 146 -9.62 10.45 16.33
N ASP A 147 -8.68 9.56 15.97
CA ASP A 147 -7.54 9.90 15.11
C ASP A 147 -7.93 10.13 13.64
N PHE A 148 -9.17 9.80 13.26
CA PHE A 148 -9.64 9.80 11.88
C PHE A 148 -10.98 10.55 11.71
N PRO A 149 -11.20 11.18 10.55
CA PRO A 149 -12.50 11.80 10.24
C PRO A 149 -13.58 10.73 10.05
N ALA A 150 -14.83 11.11 10.32
CA ALA A 150 -15.97 10.19 10.26
C ALA A 150 -16.17 9.49 8.89
N SER A 151 -15.80 10.14 7.78
CA SER A 151 -15.82 9.55 6.44
C SER A 151 -14.91 8.33 6.32
N GLU A 152 -13.71 8.39 6.92
CA GLU A 152 -12.72 7.32 6.91
C GLU A 152 -13.16 6.16 7.81
N ILE A 153 -13.79 6.46 8.94
CA ILE A 153 -14.42 5.45 9.81
C ILE A 153 -15.55 4.73 9.07
N ALA A 154 -16.38 5.45 8.30
CA ALA A 154 -17.44 4.84 7.51
C ALA A 154 -16.92 3.92 6.40
N GLU A 155 -15.80 4.27 5.77
CA GLU A 155 -15.11 3.41 4.82
C GLU A 155 -14.55 2.13 5.48
N LEU A 156 -13.92 2.27 6.65
CA LEU A 156 -13.47 1.13 7.44
C LEU A 156 -14.65 0.22 7.79
N ALA A 157 -15.76 0.78 8.26
CA ALA A 157 -16.98 0.03 8.57
C ALA A 157 -17.47 -0.77 7.38
N THR A 158 -17.53 -0.14 6.20
CA THR A 158 -17.93 -0.78 4.95
C THR A 158 -17.02 -1.95 4.61
N PHE A 159 -15.70 -1.77 4.72
CA PHE A 159 -14.74 -2.83 4.45
C PHE A 159 -14.82 -3.99 5.44
N LEU A 160 -14.87 -3.71 6.74
CA LEU A 160 -15.00 -4.75 7.78
C LEU A 160 -16.28 -5.56 7.59
N SER A 161 -17.39 -4.89 7.24
CA SER A 161 -18.67 -5.55 6.94
C SER A 161 -18.56 -6.51 5.74
N GLU A 162 -17.89 -6.07 4.67
CA GLU A 162 -17.64 -6.88 3.48
C GLU A 162 -16.81 -8.12 3.83
N VAL A 163 -15.74 -7.94 4.59
CA VAL A 163 -14.83 -9.00 5.04
C VAL A 163 -15.55 -10.02 5.94
N VAL A 164 -16.40 -9.56 6.86
CA VAL A 164 -17.19 -10.45 7.73
C VAL A 164 -18.19 -11.26 6.91
N ARG A 165 -18.88 -10.63 5.96
CA ARG A 165 -19.87 -11.29 5.10
C ARG A 165 -19.24 -12.27 4.11
N ASN A 166 -18.08 -11.91 3.57
CA ASN A 166 -17.37 -12.69 2.58
C ASN A 166 -15.86 -12.67 2.88
N PRO A 167 -15.37 -13.56 3.75
CA PRO A 167 -13.95 -13.60 4.09
C PRO A 167 -13.03 -13.86 2.88
N PHE A 168 -13.57 -14.38 1.78
CA PHE A 168 -12.83 -14.65 0.56
C PHE A 168 -12.69 -13.44 -0.37
N LEU A 169 -13.47 -12.38 -0.15
CA LEU A 169 -13.55 -11.20 -1.03
C LEU A 169 -13.69 -11.57 -2.53
N LYS A 170 -14.39 -12.68 -2.82
CA LYS A 170 -14.68 -13.14 -4.18
C LYS A 170 -15.83 -12.36 -4.81
#